data_AF-A0A194X2V3-F1
#
_entry.id   AF-A0A194X2V3-F1
#
_cell.length_a   1.000
_cell.length_b   1.000
_cell.length_c   1.000
_cell.angle_alpha   90.00
_cell.angle_beta   90.00
_cell.angle_gamma   90.00
#
_symmetry.space_group_name_H-M   'P 1'
#
loop_
_entity.id
_entity.type
_entity.pdbx_description
1 polymer ?
#
loop_
_entity_poly.entity_id
_entity_poly.type
_entity_poly.pdbx_seq_one_letter_code
_entity_poly.pdbx_strand_id
1 'polypeptide(L)'
;MSSQIEELIPLTVAKGSTMRTFIDHSKPDESPEHNWVEVVYDGKEDSEVFAIPNHWHKYHDEIMEVLEGRMIFYLDGKELVTSAGDPPLFIARGHIHGFTAIKGERVRFTERTQPAGTFKATFFQDLLQLQRLPGFLLIMRVFYDGDTYPSLPGGFKTLDYIFITLVGLIAKPFVPATPATLKRID
;
A
#
# COMPACT_ATOMS: atom_id res chain seq x y z
N MET A 1 7.10 -31.07 2.81
CA MET A 1 6.42 -30.37 1.70
C MET A 1 6.90 -28.92 1.76
N SER A 2 7.44 -28.38 0.69
CA SER A 2 7.79 -26.95 0.65
C SER A 2 6.52 -26.13 0.84
N SER A 3 6.62 -25.03 1.59
CA SER A 3 5.55 -24.03 1.63
C SER A 3 5.16 -23.64 0.19
N GLN A 4 3.86 -23.60 -0.12
CA GLN A 4 3.35 -23.01 -1.37
C GLN A 4 3.27 -21.48 -1.29
N ILE A 5 3.58 -20.92 -0.12
CA ILE A 5 3.69 -19.48 0.11
C ILE A 5 5.14 -19.08 -0.11
N GLU A 6 5.32 -18.18 -1.07
CA GLU A 6 6.56 -17.46 -1.33
C GLU A 6 6.53 -16.11 -0.62
N GLU A 7 7.66 -15.71 -0.04
CA GLU A 7 7.87 -14.36 0.46
C GLU A 7 8.82 -13.60 -0.49
N LEU A 8 8.43 -12.39 -0.87
CA LEU A 8 9.29 -11.48 -1.63
C LEU A 8 10.25 -10.73 -0.71
N ILE A 9 11.25 -10.06 -1.28
CA ILE A 9 12.21 -9.29 -0.48
C ILE A 9 11.48 -8.28 0.44
N PRO A 10 11.71 -8.31 1.76
CA PRO A 10 11.10 -7.34 2.68
C PRO A 10 11.54 -5.91 2.38
N LEU A 11 10.64 -4.96 2.58
CA LEU A 11 10.87 -3.54 2.35
C LEU A 11 10.78 -2.75 3.66
N THR A 12 11.66 -1.79 3.87
CA THR A 12 11.53 -0.80 4.95
C THR A 12 10.70 0.36 4.44
N VAL A 13 9.55 0.62 5.07
CA VAL A 13 8.63 1.71 4.64
C VAL A 13 9.03 3.03 5.27
N ALA A 14 9.31 3.00 6.56
CA ALA A 14 9.70 4.12 7.40
C ALA A 14 10.51 3.58 8.59
N LYS A 15 11.14 4.47 9.37
CA LYS A 15 11.86 4.02 10.56
C LYS A 15 10.89 3.33 11.54
N GLY A 16 11.12 2.07 11.87
CA GLY A 16 10.24 1.27 12.73
C GLY A 16 9.08 0.57 12.00
N SER A 17 9.06 0.61 10.67
CA SER A 17 8.05 -0.04 9.83
C SER A 17 8.65 -0.94 8.76
N THR A 18 8.25 -2.22 8.77
CA THR A 18 8.64 -3.21 7.78
C THR A 18 7.41 -3.72 7.04
N MET A 19 7.58 -3.94 5.74
CA MET A 19 6.58 -4.49 4.84
C MET A 19 7.10 -5.80 4.25
N ARG A 20 6.25 -6.82 4.25
CA ARG A 20 6.51 -8.13 3.67
C ARG A 20 5.41 -8.40 2.66
N THR A 21 5.76 -9.02 1.53
CA THR A 21 4.78 -9.38 0.51
C THR A 21 4.85 -10.86 0.27
N PHE A 22 3.68 -11.49 0.21
CA PHE A 22 3.55 -12.93 0.07
C PHE A 22 2.73 -13.29 -1.16
N ILE A 23 3.06 -14.42 -1.76
CA ILE A 23 2.38 -15.03 -2.89
C ILE A 23 2.04 -16.48 -2.52
N ASP A 24 0.76 -16.84 -2.43
CA ASP A 24 0.29 -18.20 -2.24
C ASP A 24 -0.03 -18.84 -3.59
N HIS A 25 0.92 -19.64 -4.09
CA HIS A 25 0.81 -20.38 -5.35
C HIS A 25 -0.26 -21.49 -5.34
N SER A 26 -0.88 -21.75 -4.19
CA SER A 26 -2.03 -22.67 -4.06
C SER A 26 -3.37 -22.02 -4.45
N LYS A 27 -3.42 -20.68 -4.50
CA LYS A 27 -4.63 -19.91 -4.80
C LYS A 27 -4.62 -19.43 -6.25
N PRO A 28 -5.81 -19.29 -6.88
CA PRO A 28 -5.91 -18.67 -8.21
C PRO A 28 -5.43 -17.21 -8.18
N ASP A 29 -4.77 -16.76 -9.25
CA ASP A 29 -4.16 -15.42 -9.36
C ASP A 29 -5.12 -14.25 -9.03
N GLU A 30 -6.40 -14.41 -9.34
CA GLU A 30 -7.45 -13.40 -9.12
C GLU A 30 -8.03 -13.41 -7.69
N SER A 31 -7.67 -14.40 -6.86
CA SER A 31 -8.15 -14.53 -5.49
C SER A 31 -7.46 -13.51 -4.58
N PRO A 32 -8.18 -12.80 -3.70
CA PRO A 32 -7.57 -11.91 -2.70
C PRO A 32 -6.60 -12.62 -1.76
N GLU A 33 -6.68 -13.95 -1.65
CA GLU A 33 -5.77 -14.77 -0.84
C GLU A 33 -4.49 -15.15 -1.59
N HIS A 34 -4.40 -14.87 -2.89
CA HIS A 34 -3.22 -15.20 -3.69
C HIS A 34 -2.04 -14.30 -3.37
N ASN A 35 -2.27 -12.99 -3.18
CA ASN A 35 -1.22 -12.05 -2.80
C ASN A 35 -1.69 -11.15 -1.66
N TRP A 36 -0.84 -10.96 -0.66
CA TRP A 36 -1.08 -9.96 0.37
C TRP A 36 0.21 -9.29 0.79
N VAL A 37 0.05 -8.10 1.33
CA VAL A 37 1.10 -7.35 2.00
C VAL A 37 0.83 -7.39 3.49
N GLU A 38 1.85 -7.68 4.29
CA GLU A 38 1.83 -7.52 5.74
C GLU A 38 2.74 -6.36 6.11
N VAL A 39 2.24 -5.45 6.94
CA VAL A 39 3.04 -4.35 7.49
C VAL A 39 3.07 -4.47 9.01
N VAL A 40 4.26 -4.26 9.57
CA VAL A 40 4.49 -4.16 11.01
C VAL A 40 5.03 -2.78 11.33
N TYR A 41 4.40 -2.07 12.26
CA TYR A 41 4.94 -0.88 12.92
C TYR A 41 5.26 -1.22 14.38
N ASP A 42 6.48 -0.93 14.83
CA ASP A 42 6.99 -1.42 16.12
C ASP A 42 6.54 -0.60 17.34
N GLY A 43 5.98 0.59 17.13
CA GLY A 43 5.48 1.46 18.20
C GLY A 43 6.55 2.11 19.07
N LYS A 44 7.84 2.03 18.73
CA LYS A 44 8.89 2.64 19.57
C LYS A 44 8.87 4.18 19.49
N GLU A 45 9.40 4.81 20.54
CA GLU A 45 9.42 6.27 20.67
C GLU A 45 10.18 6.95 19.52
N ASP A 46 11.26 6.33 19.05
CA ASP A 46 12.11 6.84 17.99
C ASP A 46 11.68 6.42 16.58
N SER A 47 10.57 5.67 16.45
CA SER A 47 9.99 5.24 15.18
C SER A 47 9.15 6.35 14.55
N GLU A 48 9.20 6.44 13.22
CA GLU A 48 8.34 7.31 12.44
C GLU A 48 6.93 6.71 12.41
N VAL A 49 5.91 7.54 12.68
CA VAL A 49 4.52 7.07 12.63
C VAL A 49 4.21 6.63 11.21
N PHE A 50 3.86 5.35 11.06
CA PHE A 50 3.40 4.82 9.78
C PHE A 50 2.08 5.49 9.41
N ALA A 51 2.07 6.22 8.30
CA ALA A 51 0.90 6.93 7.81
C ALA A 51 0.84 6.89 6.27
N ILE A 52 -0.30 6.49 5.74
CA ILE A 52 -0.63 6.52 4.32
C ILE A 52 -1.66 7.63 4.10
N PRO A 53 -1.33 8.67 3.31
CA PRO A 53 -2.24 9.78 3.03
C PRO A 53 -3.53 9.34 2.33
N ASN A 54 -4.54 10.21 2.37
CA ASN A 54 -5.80 9.96 1.67
C ASN A 54 -5.60 9.82 0.15
N HIS A 55 -6.07 8.72 -0.40
CA HIS A 55 -6.02 8.40 -1.82
C HIS A 55 -7.21 7.51 -2.20
N TRP A 56 -7.31 7.16 -3.48
CA TRP A 56 -8.30 6.21 -3.97
C TRP A 56 -7.73 5.40 -5.14
N HIS A 57 -8.39 4.28 -5.44
CA HIS A 57 -8.04 3.35 -6.51
C HIS A 57 -9.17 3.25 -7.52
N LYS A 58 -8.86 3.20 -8.81
CA LYS A 58 -9.88 3.17 -9.87
C LYS A 58 -10.24 1.74 -10.27
N TYR A 59 -9.29 0.82 -10.20
CA TYR A 59 -9.38 -0.50 -10.82
C TYR A 59 -9.42 -1.66 -9.81
N HIS A 60 -9.02 -1.44 -8.56
CA HIS A 60 -9.07 -2.46 -7.51
C HIS A 60 -9.77 -1.99 -6.23
N ASP A 61 -10.35 -2.96 -5.55
CA ASP A 61 -10.82 -2.85 -4.16
C ASP A 61 -9.69 -3.28 -3.22
N GLU A 62 -9.73 -2.84 -1.97
CA GLU A 62 -8.79 -3.25 -0.92
C GLU A 62 -9.52 -3.90 0.26
N ILE A 63 -8.84 -4.86 0.90
CA ILE A 63 -9.29 -5.52 2.12
C ILE A 63 -8.18 -5.36 3.16
N MET A 64 -8.46 -4.57 4.18
CA MET A 64 -7.53 -4.25 5.26
C MET A 64 -7.89 -5.03 6.52
N GLU A 65 -6.93 -5.74 7.12
CA GLU A 65 -7.18 -6.53 8.33
C GLU A 65 -6.11 -6.24 9.38
N VAL A 66 -6.52 -5.79 10.56
CA VAL A 66 -5.61 -5.63 11.69
C VAL A 66 -5.44 -6.99 12.38
N LEU A 67 -4.21 -7.47 12.45
CA LEU A 67 -3.85 -8.77 13.05
C LEU A 67 -3.32 -8.62 14.48
N GLU A 68 -2.84 -7.43 14.86
CA GLU A 68 -2.32 -7.12 16.18
C GLU A 68 -2.41 -5.61 16.43
N GLY A 69 -2.76 -5.21 17.66
CA GLY A 69 -2.87 -3.80 18.03
C GLY A 69 -4.09 -3.12 17.41
N ARG A 70 -3.96 -1.82 17.15
CA ARG A 70 -5.02 -0.98 16.58
C ARG A 70 -4.47 0.01 15.56
N MET A 71 -5.35 0.41 14.64
CA MET A 71 -5.04 1.38 13.60
C MET A 71 -6.20 2.34 13.38
N ILE A 72 -5.88 3.55 12.95
CA ILE A 72 -6.87 4.55 12.55
C ILE A 72 -6.98 4.52 11.03
N PHE A 73 -8.18 4.24 10.52
CA PHE A 73 -8.54 4.32 9.11
C PHE A 73 -9.38 5.57 8.88
N TYR A 74 -9.16 6.22 7.74
CA TYR A 74 -10.00 7.28 7.21
C TYR A 74 -10.70 6.71 5.98
N LEU A 75 -12.03 6.76 5.94
CA LEU A 75 -12.84 6.27 4.81
C LEU A 75 -13.96 7.26 4.53
N ASP A 76 -13.91 7.88 3.34
CA ASP A 76 -14.83 8.94 2.89
C ASP A 76 -15.05 10.05 3.93
N GLY A 77 -13.96 10.50 4.55
CA GLY A 77 -13.97 11.56 5.56
C GLY A 77 -14.43 11.12 6.95
N LYS A 78 -14.69 9.82 7.17
CA LYS A 78 -14.95 9.26 8.50
C LYS A 78 -13.70 8.63 9.06
N GLU A 79 -13.47 8.87 10.35
CA GLU A 79 -12.44 8.17 11.12
C GLU A 79 -13.01 6.87 11.70
N LEU A 80 -12.27 5.78 11.58
CA LEU A 80 -12.60 4.45 12.08
C LEU A 80 -11.38 3.91 12.83
N VAL A 81 -11.55 3.48 14.07
CA VAL A 81 -10.50 2.75 14.79
C VAL A 81 -10.83 1.27 14.71
N THR A 82 -9.92 0.48 14.13
CA THR A 82 -10.06 -0.97 14.01
C THR A 82 -8.99 -1.67 14.84
N SER A 83 -9.35 -2.77 15.47
CA SER A 83 -8.50 -3.56 16.35
C SER A 83 -8.31 -4.98 15.83
N ALA A 84 -7.30 -5.68 16.35
CA ALA A 84 -7.18 -7.11 16.13
C ALA A 84 -8.45 -7.87 16.58
N GLY A 85 -8.97 -8.71 15.69
CA GLY A 85 -10.22 -9.48 15.92
C GLY A 85 -11.49 -8.81 15.38
N ASP A 86 -11.43 -7.54 14.98
CA ASP A 86 -12.50 -6.92 14.21
C ASP A 86 -12.57 -7.52 12.79
N PRO A 87 -13.75 -7.53 12.14
CA PRO A 87 -13.85 -7.94 10.75
C PRO A 87 -12.95 -7.09 9.83
N PRO A 88 -12.38 -7.66 8.75
CA PRO A 88 -11.61 -6.90 7.77
C PRO A 88 -12.41 -5.72 7.21
N LEU A 89 -11.76 -4.57 7.09
CA LEU A 89 -12.31 -3.38 6.46
C LEU A 89 -12.23 -3.54 4.93
N PHE A 90 -13.39 -3.64 4.29
CA PHE A 90 -13.50 -3.64 2.84
C PHE A 90 -13.61 -2.20 2.31
N ILE A 91 -12.71 -1.85 1.40
CA ILE A 91 -12.62 -0.54 0.76
C ILE A 91 -12.91 -0.74 -0.73
N ALA A 92 -14.12 -0.41 -1.14
CA ALA A 92 -14.51 -0.51 -2.54
C ALA A 92 -13.74 0.52 -3.38
N ARG A 93 -13.41 0.15 -4.63
CA ARG A 93 -12.79 1.03 -5.62
C ARG A 93 -13.53 2.36 -5.72
N GLY A 94 -12.75 3.41 -5.90
CA GLY A 94 -13.23 4.78 -5.96
C GLY A 94 -13.45 5.42 -4.59
N HIS A 95 -13.48 4.69 -3.48
CA HIS A 95 -13.63 5.30 -2.16
C HIS A 95 -12.32 5.93 -1.69
N ILE A 96 -12.42 7.12 -1.10
CA ILE A 96 -11.24 7.83 -0.58
C ILE A 96 -10.89 7.24 0.77
N HIS A 97 -9.65 6.81 0.93
CA HIS A 97 -9.19 6.22 2.16
C HIS A 97 -7.72 6.54 2.45
N GLY A 98 -7.36 6.44 3.72
CA GLY A 98 -6.01 6.58 4.25
C GLY A 98 -5.94 5.93 5.62
N PHE A 99 -4.75 5.78 6.18
CA PHE A 99 -4.62 5.13 7.49
C PHE A 99 -3.33 5.49 8.19
N THR A 100 -3.35 5.46 9.52
CA THR A 100 -2.19 5.75 10.35
C THR A 100 -2.13 4.81 11.54
N ALA A 101 -0.92 4.39 11.88
CA ALA A 101 -0.65 3.72 13.14
C ALA A 101 -0.83 4.71 14.31
N ILE A 102 -1.12 4.17 15.49
CA ILE A 102 -1.20 4.94 16.74
C ILE A 102 0.20 5.03 17.32
N LYS A 103 0.72 6.26 17.53
CA LYS A 103 2.06 6.47 18.09
C LYS A 103 2.21 5.78 19.44
N GLY A 104 3.29 5.01 19.62
CA GLY A 104 3.54 4.27 20.86
C GLY A 104 2.88 2.89 20.91
N GLU A 105 2.06 2.53 19.92
CA GLU A 105 1.35 1.26 19.86
C GLU A 105 1.87 0.42 18.70
N ARG A 106 2.34 -0.80 19.02
CA ARG A 106 2.72 -1.77 18.00
C ARG A 106 1.47 -2.22 17.24
N VAL A 107 1.54 -2.25 15.91
CA VAL A 107 0.45 -2.76 15.05
C VAL A 107 1.01 -3.65 13.96
N ARG A 108 0.26 -4.72 13.64
CA ARG A 108 0.49 -5.57 12.47
C ARG A 108 -0.82 -5.71 11.71
N PHE A 109 -0.80 -5.46 10.42
CA PHE A 109 -1.98 -5.52 9.58
C PHE A 109 -1.64 -6.06 8.19
N THR A 110 -2.65 -6.55 7.48
CA THR A 110 -2.54 -6.96 6.09
C THR A 110 -3.38 -6.12 5.17
N GLU A 111 -2.93 -6.08 3.93
CA GLU A 111 -3.57 -5.44 2.80
C GLU A 111 -3.64 -6.46 1.65
N ARG A 112 -4.87 -6.71 1.19
CA ARG A 112 -5.20 -7.58 0.04
C ARG A 112 -5.98 -6.77 -0.98
N THR A 113 -5.94 -7.18 -2.25
CA THR A 113 -6.67 -6.48 -3.31
C THR A 113 -7.59 -7.41 -4.10
N GLN A 114 -8.65 -6.84 -4.68
CA GLN A 114 -9.52 -7.52 -5.63
C GLN A 114 -9.71 -6.65 -6.89
N PRO A 115 -9.30 -7.11 -8.10
CA PRO A 115 -8.53 -8.32 -8.36
C PRO A 115 -7.17 -8.33 -7.65
N ALA A 116 -6.67 -9.55 -7.40
CA ALA A 116 -5.32 -9.74 -6.89
C ALA A 116 -4.30 -9.68 -8.05
N GLY A 117 -3.18 -10.40 -7.92
CA GLY A 117 -2.07 -10.34 -8.87
C GLY A 117 -0.87 -9.55 -8.35
N THR A 118 0.18 -9.44 -9.16
CA THR A 118 1.50 -8.96 -8.72
C THR A 118 1.66 -7.43 -8.77
N PHE A 119 0.67 -6.69 -9.26
CA PHE A 119 0.77 -5.25 -9.47
C PHE A 119 1.06 -4.50 -8.16
N LYS A 120 0.49 -4.93 -7.04
CA LYS A 120 0.69 -4.29 -5.73
C LYS A 120 2.12 -4.51 -5.22
N ALA A 121 2.66 -5.71 -5.41
CA ALA A 121 4.05 -6.01 -5.10
C ALA A 121 5.00 -5.14 -5.95
N THR A 122 4.71 -5.01 -7.25
CA THR A 122 5.47 -4.14 -8.16
C THR A 122 5.40 -2.69 -7.71
N PHE A 123 4.21 -2.19 -7.35
CA PHE A 123 4.00 -0.83 -6.83
C PHE A 123 4.89 -0.53 -5.62
N PHE A 124 4.91 -1.41 -4.60
CA PHE A 124 5.71 -1.15 -3.40
C PHE A 124 7.21 -1.27 -3.65
N GLN A 125 7.64 -2.27 -4.44
CA GLN A 125 9.06 -2.39 -4.81
C GLN A 125 9.55 -1.20 -5.64
N ASP A 126 8.67 -0.61 -6.46
CA ASP A 126 8.93 0.58 -7.26
C ASP A 126 8.98 1.85 -6.39
N LEU A 127 8.01 2.02 -5.49
CA LEU A 127 7.93 3.14 -4.56
C LEU A 127 9.15 3.21 -3.63
N LEU A 128 9.60 2.05 -3.15
CA LEU A 128 10.70 1.92 -2.18
C LEU A 128 12.03 1.51 -2.82
N GLN A 129 12.13 1.58 -4.16
CA GLN A 129 13.30 1.09 -4.90
C GLN A 129 14.63 1.74 -4.51
N LEU A 130 14.58 2.97 -3.97
CA LEU A 130 15.76 3.74 -3.58
C LEU A 130 16.19 3.54 -2.12
N GLN A 131 15.49 2.69 -1.35
CA GLN A 131 15.77 2.42 0.07
C GLN A 131 15.89 3.69 0.94
N ARG A 132 15.15 4.73 0.54
CA ARG A 132 15.03 6.02 1.22
C ARG A 132 13.64 6.58 0.95
N LEU A 133 13.24 7.60 1.71
CA LEU A 133 11.98 8.29 1.47
C LEU A 133 11.89 8.74 -0.01
N PRO A 134 10.86 8.32 -0.76
CA PRO A 134 10.74 8.66 -2.16
C PRO A 134 10.48 10.16 -2.32
N GLY A 135 11.19 10.78 -3.25
CA GLY A 135 10.94 12.18 -3.62
C GLY A 135 9.60 12.34 -4.35
N PHE A 136 9.05 13.56 -4.34
CA PHE A 136 7.76 13.86 -4.93
C PHE A 136 7.58 13.33 -6.37
N LEU A 137 8.54 13.58 -7.27
CA LEU A 137 8.45 13.13 -8.66
C LEU A 137 8.40 11.60 -8.77
N LEU A 138 9.13 10.88 -7.91
CA LEU A 138 9.10 9.42 -7.89
C LEU A 138 7.71 8.94 -7.48
N ILE A 139 7.13 9.50 -6.41
CA ILE A 139 5.78 9.15 -5.95
C ILE A 139 4.75 9.39 -7.07
N MET A 140 4.75 10.55 -7.71
CA MET A 140 3.80 10.87 -8.77
C MET A 140 3.92 9.93 -9.97
N ARG A 141 5.16 9.54 -10.32
CA ARG A 141 5.43 8.58 -11.39
C ARG A 141 4.91 7.18 -11.03
N VAL A 142 5.18 6.71 -9.82
CA VAL A 142 4.68 5.42 -9.31
C VAL A 142 3.15 5.40 -9.26
N PHE A 143 2.53 6.50 -8.83
CA PHE A 143 1.08 6.64 -8.76
C PHE A 143 0.44 6.58 -10.16
N TYR A 144 1.08 7.19 -11.14
CA TYR A 144 0.66 7.17 -12.55
C TYR A 144 0.79 5.80 -13.20
N ASP A 145 1.90 5.09 -12.98
CA ASP A 145 2.10 3.75 -13.54
C ASP A 145 1.27 2.67 -12.79
N GLY A 146 0.90 2.97 -11.54
CA GLY A 146 0.00 2.16 -10.72
C GLY A 146 -1.46 2.58 -10.84
N ASP A 147 -2.21 2.35 -9.76
CA ASP A 147 -3.63 2.68 -9.66
C ASP A 147 -3.90 3.58 -8.45
N THR A 148 -3.05 4.58 -8.20
CA THR A 148 -3.15 5.42 -6.98
C THR A 148 -3.39 6.88 -7.33
N TYR A 149 -4.47 7.44 -6.80
CA TYR A 149 -4.85 8.84 -7.00
C TYR A 149 -4.90 9.56 -5.64
N PRO A 150 -4.03 10.55 -5.38
CA PRO A 150 -4.05 11.29 -4.13
C PRO A 150 -5.34 12.12 -4.07
N SER A 151 -5.97 12.14 -2.91
CA SER A 151 -7.17 12.96 -2.68
C SER A 151 -6.78 14.42 -2.55
N LEU A 152 -6.98 15.20 -3.62
CA LEU A 152 -6.71 16.64 -3.60
C LEU A 152 -7.81 17.40 -2.84
N PRO A 153 -7.52 18.62 -2.34
CA PRO A 153 -8.52 19.46 -1.71
C PRO A 153 -9.79 19.61 -2.55
N GLY A 154 -10.95 19.42 -1.92
CA GLY A 154 -12.27 19.49 -2.57
C GLY A 154 -12.86 18.13 -2.97
N GLY A 155 -12.08 17.04 -2.96
CA GLY A 155 -12.59 15.68 -3.15
C GLY A 155 -13.09 15.37 -4.57
N PHE A 156 -12.67 16.15 -5.56
CA PHE A 156 -13.05 15.96 -6.95
C PHE A 156 -12.15 14.91 -7.64
N LYS A 157 -12.58 13.66 -7.66
CA LYS A 157 -11.82 12.53 -8.26
C LYS A 157 -11.34 12.78 -9.69
N THR A 158 -12.12 13.51 -10.49
CA THR A 158 -11.71 13.91 -11.85
C THR A 158 -10.47 14.81 -11.85
N LEU A 159 -10.35 15.71 -10.87
CA LEU A 159 -9.18 16.57 -10.71
C LEU A 159 -7.97 15.75 -10.28
N ASP A 160 -8.12 14.82 -9.33
CA ASP A 160 -7.06 13.91 -8.89
C ASP A 160 -6.52 13.09 -10.08
N TYR A 161 -7.43 12.56 -10.89
CA TYR A 161 -7.09 11.80 -12.10
C TYR A 161 -6.32 12.64 -13.12
N ILE A 162 -6.78 13.86 -13.42
CA ILE A 162 -6.08 14.78 -14.34
C ILE A 162 -4.70 15.14 -13.79
N PHE A 163 -4.62 15.44 -12.49
CA PHE A 163 -3.37 15.80 -11.82
C PHE A 163 -2.33 14.69 -11.96
N ILE A 164 -2.66 13.45 -11.57
CA ILE A 164 -1.73 12.32 -11.70
C ILE A 164 -1.39 12.02 -13.15
N THR A 165 -2.37 12.11 -14.06
CA THR A 165 -2.12 11.91 -15.49
C THR A 165 -1.06 12.87 -16.02
N LEU A 166 -1.15 14.15 -15.68
CA LEU A 166 -0.21 15.17 -16.17
C LEU A 166 1.13 15.11 -15.42
N VAL A 167 1.11 15.18 -14.10
CA VAL A 167 2.33 15.29 -13.28
C VAL A 167 3.12 13.98 -13.30
N GLY A 168 2.45 12.84 -13.20
CA GLY A 168 3.10 11.54 -13.24
C GLY A 168 3.72 11.23 -14.61
N LEU A 169 3.04 11.58 -15.72
CA LEU A 169 3.61 11.45 -17.06
C LEU A 169 4.85 12.35 -17.24
N ILE A 170 4.78 13.61 -16.78
CA ILE A 170 5.92 14.53 -16.81
C ILE A 170 7.09 13.99 -15.97
N ALA A 171 6.82 13.28 -14.87
CA ALA A 171 7.86 12.76 -13.98
C ALA A 171 8.66 11.60 -14.60
N LYS A 172 8.08 10.80 -15.51
CA LYS A 172 8.71 9.61 -16.12
C LYS A 172 10.17 9.80 -16.59
N PRO A 173 10.53 10.86 -17.36
CA PRO A 173 11.91 11.05 -17.80
C PRO A 173 12.90 11.48 -16.71
N PHE A 174 12.45 11.85 -15.50
CA PHE A 174 13.30 12.43 -14.46
C PHE A 174 13.62 11.49 -13.29
N VAL A 175 12.98 10.32 -13.23
CA VAL A 175 13.13 9.37 -12.12
C VAL A 175 13.31 7.95 -12.65
N PRO A 176 13.82 7.01 -11.84
CA PRO A 176 13.94 5.62 -12.25
C PRO A 176 12.60 5.04 -12.72
N ALA A 177 12.67 4.19 -13.73
CA ALA A 177 11.53 3.45 -14.25
C ALA A 177 11.08 2.36 -13.26
N THR A 178 9.84 1.90 -13.43
CA THR A 178 9.31 0.73 -12.70
C THR A 178 10.20 -0.50 -12.94
N PRO A 179 10.54 -1.27 -11.89
CA PRO A 179 11.29 -2.51 -12.04
C PRO A 179 10.62 -3.46 -13.03
N ALA A 180 11.39 -4.03 -13.96
CA ALA A 180 10.87 -4.93 -15.00
C ALA A 180 10.41 -6.29 -14.43
N THR A 181 10.92 -6.68 -13.26
CA THR A 181 10.63 -7.95 -12.59
C THR A 181 10.53 -7.74 -11.08
N LEU A 182 9.71 -8.56 -10.42
CA LEU A 182 9.68 -8.63 -8.96
C LEU A 182 11.01 -9.16 -8.41
N LYS A 183 11.55 -8.46 -7.42
CA LYS A 183 12.67 -8.92 -6.61
C LYS A 183 12.16 -9.97 -5.62
N ARG A 184 12.83 -11.11 -5.60
CA ARG A 184 12.52 -12.29 -4.77
C ARG A 184 13.65 -12.51 -3.76
N ILE A 185 13.43 -13.35 -2.75
CA ILE A 185 14.49 -13.80 -1.85
C ILE A 185 15.30 -14.87 -2.60
N ASP A 186 16.62 -14.71 -2.68
CA ASP A 186 17.54 -15.67 -3.32
C ASP A 186 17.63 -17.00 -2.56
#